data_AF-A0A095VV64-F1
#
_entry.id   AF-A0A095VV64-F1
#
_cell.length_a   1.000
_cell.length_b   1.000
_cell.length_c   1.000
_cell.angle_alpha   90.00
_cell.angle_beta   90.00
_cell.angle_gamma   90.00
#
_symmetry.space_group_name_H-M   'P 1'
#
loop_
_entity.id
_entity.type
_entity.pdbx_description
1 polymer ?
#
loop_
_entity_poly.entity_id
_entity_poly.type
_entity_poly.pdbx_seq_one_letter_code
_entity_poly.pdbx_strand_id
1 'polypeptide(L)'
;MAFWEQRCPERLLTVDYEALVEAPRETMQRVHEFAGLSWNEACLDFHKSGRAVRTASATQVRRPLYQGSSEAWRRFEHHLTPLLVDLGLL
;
A
#
# COMPACT_ATOMS: atom_id res chain seq x y z
N MET A 1 -3.57 -10.94 9.00
CA MET A 1 -4.85 -10.80 8.27
C MET A 1 -5.81 -11.97 8.49
N ALA A 2 -5.30 -13.19 8.72
CA ALA A 2 -6.09 -14.41 8.95
C ALA A 2 -7.38 -14.26 9.78
N PHE A 3 -7.33 -13.55 10.91
CA PHE A 3 -8.53 -13.30 11.73
C PHE A 3 -9.67 -12.65 10.93
N TRP A 4 -9.37 -11.60 10.18
CA TRP A 4 -10.35 -10.86 9.39
C TRP A 4 -10.77 -11.62 8.14
N GLU A 5 -9.84 -12.32 7.49
CA GLU A 5 -10.11 -13.17 6.32
C GLU A 5 -11.11 -14.28 6.67
N GLN A 6 -10.98 -14.88 7.85
CA GLN A 6 -11.93 -15.89 8.33
C GLN A 6 -13.30 -15.29 8.68
N ARG A 7 -13.35 -14.05 9.19
CA ARG A 7 -14.60 -13.45 9.68
C ARG A 7 -15.43 -12.78 8.60
N CYS A 8 -14.77 -12.29 7.54
CA CYS A 8 -15.37 -11.48 6.48
C CYS A 8 -14.80 -11.82 5.09
N PRO A 9 -14.75 -13.10 4.67
CA PRO A 9 -14.04 -13.49 3.44
C PRO A 9 -14.57 -12.81 2.17
N GLU A 10 -15.88 -12.56 2.09
CA GLU A 10 -16.51 -11.89 0.94
C GLU A 10 -16.48 -10.36 1.02
N ARG A 11 -16.06 -9.79 2.16
CA ARG A 11 -16.07 -8.34 2.42
C ARG A 11 -14.69 -7.78 2.76
N LEU A 12 -13.64 -8.60 2.64
CA LEU A 12 -12.27 -8.22 2.89
C LEU A 12 -11.42 -8.54 1.66
N LEU A 13 -10.71 -7.53 1.18
CA LEU A 13 -9.66 -7.69 0.17
C LEU A 13 -8.32 -7.32 0.80
N THR A 14 -7.40 -8.27 0.87
CA THR A 14 -6.00 -7.98 1.20
C THR A 14 -5.30 -7.46 -0.04
N VAL A 15 -4.73 -6.25 0.08
CA VAL A 15 -3.93 -5.59 -0.95
C VAL A 15 -2.50 -5.51 -0.46
N ASP A 16 -1.60 -6.14 -1.22
CA ASP A 16 -0.18 -6.08 -0.99
C ASP A 16 0.37 -4.74 -1.49
N TYR A 17 1.16 -4.06 -0.65
CA TYR A 17 1.64 -2.71 -0.97
C TYR A 17 2.71 -2.74 -2.05
N GLU A 18 3.62 -3.70 -1.98
CA GLU A 18 4.69 -3.93 -2.95
C GLU A 18 4.08 -4.21 -4.34
N ALA A 19 3.11 -5.10 -4.43
CA ALA A 19 2.36 -5.36 -5.66
C ALA A 19 1.62 -4.12 -6.19
N LEU A 20 1.06 -3.29 -5.29
CA LEU A 20 0.41 -2.04 -5.67
C LEU A 20 1.39 -1.04 -6.31
N VAL A 21 2.60 -0.91 -5.78
CA VAL A 21 3.60 0.03 -6.34
C VAL A 21 4.33 -0.54 -7.57
N GLU A 22 4.36 -1.87 -7.74
CA GLU A 22 4.91 -2.54 -8.92
C GLU A 22 3.93 -2.59 -10.10
N ALA A 23 2.68 -2.95 -9.83
CA ALA A 23 1.61 -3.03 -10.82
C ALA A 23 0.36 -2.23 -10.39
N PRO A 24 0.42 -0.87 -10.38
CA PRO A 24 -0.68 -0.03 -9.89
C PRO A 24 -2.00 -0.27 -10.59
N ARG A 25 -2.00 -0.37 -11.92
CA ARG A 25 -3.23 -0.56 -12.70
C ARG A 25 -3.92 -1.86 -12.34
N GLU A 26 -3.19 -2.98 -12.40
CA GLU A 26 -3.74 -4.31 -12.13
C GLU A 26 -4.30 -4.38 -10.71
N THR A 27 -3.50 -3.96 -9.74
CA THR A 27 -3.90 -3.98 -8.34
C THR A 27 -5.11 -3.08 -8.08
N MET A 28 -5.15 -1.87 -8.62
CA MET A 28 -6.29 -0.98 -8.44
C MET A 28 -7.54 -1.49 -9.17
N GLN A 29 -7.43 -2.08 -10.36
CA GLN A 29 -8.58 -2.67 -11.07
C GLN A 29 -9.20 -3.81 -10.26
N ARG A 30 -8.38 -4.70 -9.69
CA ARG A 30 -8.84 -5.73 -8.75
C ARG A 30 -9.56 -5.14 -7.53
N VAL A 31 -9.08 -4.02 -6.99
CA VAL A 31 -9.75 -3.32 -5.88
C VAL A 31 -11.11 -2.77 -6.31
N HIS A 32 -11.21 -2.19 -7.52
CA HIS A 32 -12.47 -1.66 -8.05
C HIS A 32 -13.48 -2.78 -8.29
N GLU A 33 -13.06 -3.88 -8.92
CA GLU A 33 -13.88 -5.07 -9.15
C GLU A 33 -14.43 -5.62 -7.83
N PHE A 34 -13.56 -5.81 -6.85
CA PHE A 34 -13.96 -6.27 -5.51
C PHE A 34 -14.96 -5.32 -4.84
N ALA A 35 -14.78 -4.00 -4.99
CA ALA A 35 -15.67 -3.00 -4.43
C ALA A 35 -16.97 -2.81 -5.23
N GLY A 36 -17.13 -3.48 -6.38
CA GLY A 36 -18.28 -3.30 -7.28
C GLY A 36 -18.30 -1.92 -7.96
N LEU A 37 -17.14 -1.29 -8.14
CA LEU A 37 -16.98 0.04 -8.72
C LEU A 37 -16.46 -0.04 -10.16
N SER A 38 -16.92 0.87 -11.02
CA SER A 38 -16.38 1.02 -12.37
C SER A 38 -14.97 1.60 -12.35
N TRP A 39 -14.10 1.12 -13.24
CA TRP A 39 -12.74 1.63 -13.39
C TRP A 39 -12.72 3.05 -13.98
N ASN A 40 -11.81 3.90 -13.47
CA ASN A 40 -11.52 5.20 -14.03
C ASN A 40 -10.00 5.41 -14.12
N GLU A 41 -9.52 5.76 -15.32
CA GLU A 41 -8.11 5.99 -15.60
C GLU A 41 -7.47 7.07 -14.70
N ALA A 42 -8.26 8.06 -14.27
CA ALA A 42 -7.83 9.13 -13.38
C ALA A 42 -7.34 8.63 -12.01
N CYS A 43 -7.67 7.39 -11.62
CA CYS A 43 -7.14 6.76 -10.41
C CYS A 43 -5.61 6.63 -10.43
N LEU A 44 -4.99 6.47 -11.60
CA LEU A 44 -3.53 6.46 -11.74
C LEU A 44 -2.91 7.86 -11.55
N ASP A 45 -3.72 8.90 -11.79
CA ASP A 45 -3.37 10.31 -11.72
C ASP A 45 -3.83 10.98 -10.40
N PHE A 46 -4.06 10.20 -9.34
CA PHE A 46 -4.58 10.69 -8.04
C PHE A 46 -3.81 11.90 -7.48
N HIS A 47 -2.51 11.97 -7.72
CA HIS A 47 -1.62 13.05 -7.29
C HIS A 47 -1.92 14.41 -7.94
N LYS A 48 -2.65 14.43 -9.07
CA LYS A 48 -3.10 15.67 -9.74
C LYS A 48 -4.34 16.28 -9.08
N SER A 49 -4.96 15.60 -8.10
CA SER A 49 -6.12 16.13 -7.39
C SER A 49 -5.78 17.41 -6.62
N GLY A 50 -6.61 18.45 -6.77
CA GLY A 50 -6.49 19.71 -6.01
C GLY A 50 -6.99 19.63 -4.57
N ARG A 51 -7.46 18.47 -4.11
CA ARG A 51 -8.03 18.31 -2.77
C ARG A 51 -6.96 18.50 -1.69
N ALA A 52 -7.29 19.23 -0.63
CA ALA A 52 -6.41 19.38 0.52
C ALA A 52 -6.17 18.03 1.24
N VAL A 53 -4.91 17.71 1.49
CA VAL A 53 -4.47 16.57 2.31
C VAL A 53 -3.81 17.12 3.58
N ARG A 54 -4.38 16.83 4.74
CA ARG A 54 -3.97 17.37 6.06
C ARG A 54 -3.49 16.25 7.00
N THR A 55 -2.66 15.35 6.49
CA THR A 55 -2.10 14.22 7.24
C THR A 55 -0.56 14.25 7.20
N ALA A 56 0.10 13.47 8.05
CA ALA A 56 1.56 13.33 8.05
C ALA A 56 2.11 12.88 6.69
N SER A 57 1.32 12.14 5.89
CA SER A 57 1.71 11.63 4.58
C SER A 57 1.43 12.61 3.43
N ALA A 58 1.06 13.87 3.70
CA ALA A 58 0.64 14.82 2.66
C ALA A 58 1.66 15.02 1.54
N THR A 59 2.96 15.06 1.87
CA THR A 59 4.03 15.18 0.87
C THR A 59 4.18 13.92 0.02
N GLN A 60 3.92 12.74 0.58
CA GLN A 60 4.00 11.46 -0.12
C GLN A 60 2.81 11.28 -1.08
N VAL A 61 1.59 11.56 -0.61
CA VAL A 61 0.34 11.39 -1.38
C VAL A 61 0.24 12.38 -2.56
N ARG A 62 0.96 13.51 -2.52
CA ARG A 62 1.01 14.48 -3.63
C ARG A 62 1.99 14.10 -4.74
N ARG A 63 2.63 12.94 -4.66
CA ARG A 63 3.51 12.41 -5.70
C ARG A 63 2.82 11.27 -6.47
N PRO A 64 3.21 11.00 -7.73
CA PRO A 64 2.86 9.75 -8.39
C PRO A 64 3.22 8.54 -7.53
N LEU A 65 2.61 7.38 -7.75
CA LEU A 65 3.05 6.15 -7.08
C LEU A 65 4.52 5.88 -7.40
N TYR A 66 5.27 5.46 -6.39
CA TYR A 66 6.72 5.24 -6.48
C TYR A 66 7.15 4.09 -5.57
N GLN A 67 8.24 3.44 -5.95
CA GLN A 67 8.83 2.31 -5.24
C GLN A 67 9.95 2.76 -4.28
N GLY A 68 10.40 1.85 -3.41
CA GLY A 68 11.56 2.07 -2.53
C GLY A 68 11.25 2.80 -1.22
N SER A 69 9.99 3.18 -0.97
CA SER A 69 9.58 3.68 0.36
C SER A 69 9.73 2.63 1.46
N SER A 70 9.43 1.36 1.15
CA SER A 70 9.60 0.22 2.06
C SER A 70 11.06 -0.09 2.41
N GLU A 71 12.03 0.50 1.72
CA GLU A 71 13.47 0.21 1.92
C GLU A 71 14.14 1.19 2.88
N ALA A 72 13.46 2.29 3.26
CA ALA A 72 14.04 3.35 4.06
C ALA A 72 14.51 2.88 5.45
N TRP A 73 13.87 1.84 6.01
CA TRP A 73 14.24 1.29 7.31
C TRP A 73 15.62 0.61 7.29
N ARG A 74 16.09 0.13 6.13
CA ARG A 74 17.36 -0.60 6.02
C ARG A 74 18.57 0.21 6.44
N ARG A 75 18.48 1.55 6.37
CA ARG A 75 19.51 2.46 6.93
C ARG A 75 19.75 2.26 8.42
N PHE A 76 18.77 1.68 9.12
CA PHE A 76 18.79 1.38 10.55
C PHE A 76 18.85 -0.12 10.82
N GLU A 77 19.04 -0.97 9.80
CA GLU A 77 19.03 -2.42 9.92
C GLU A 77 19.97 -2.93 11.01
N HIS A 78 21.18 -2.36 11.11
CA HIS A 78 22.14 -2.70 12.16
C HIS A 78 21.62 -2.43 13.57
N HIS A 79 20.80 -1.39 13.75
CA HIS A 79 20.18 -1.08 15.04
C HIS A 79 18.95 -1.95 15.33
N LEU A 80 18.37 -2.55 14.30
CA LEU A 80 17.19 -3.41 14.39
C LEU A 80 17.54 -4.91 14.45
N THR A 81 18.80 -5.29 14.29
CA THR A 81 19.24 -6.70 14.29
C THR A 81 18.68 -7.50 15.48
N PRO A 82 18.71 -7.03 16.74
CA PRO A 82 18.13 -7.79 17.85
C PRO A 82 16.63 -8.06 17.66
N LEU A 83 15.87 -7.05 17.22
CA LEU A 83 14.44 -7.18 16.96
C LEU A 83 14.15 -8.15 15.80
N LEU A 84 14.95 -8.10 14.73
CA LEU A 84 14.77 -8.97 13.57
C LEU A 84 15.02 -10.44 13.92
N VAL A 85 16.01 -10.72 14.78
CA VAL A 85 16.26 -12.07 15.31
C VAL A 85 15.08 -12.55 16.16
N ASP A 86 14.58 -11.72 17.08
CA ASP A 86 13.46 -12.08 17.95
C ASP A 86 12.15 -12.34 17.16
N LEU A 87 11.98 -11.66 16.02
CA LEU A 87 10.85 -11.86 15.11
C LEU A 87 11.04 -13.03 14.14
N GLY A 88 12.22 -13.69 14.12
CA GLY A 88 12.53 -14.80 13.21
C GLY A 88 12.69 -14.37 11.75
N LEU A 89 13.11 -13.12 11.52
CA LEU A 89 13.30 -12.53 10.18
C LEU A 89 14.77 -12.50 9.74
N LEU A 90 15.69 -12.91 10.64
CA LEU A 90 17.12 -13.17 10.41
C LEU A 90 17.47 -14.52 11.04
#